data_AF-A0AAU7UBI5-F1
#
_entry.id   AF-A0AAU7UBI5-F1
#
_cell.length_a   1.000
_cell.length_b   1.000
_cell.length_c   1.000
_cell.angle_alpha   90.00
_cell.angle_beta   90.00
_cell.angle_gamma   90.00
#
_symmetry.space_group_name_H-M   'P 1'
#
loop_
_entity.id
_entity.type
_entity.pdbx_description
1 polymer ?
#
loop_
_entity_poly.entity_id
_entity_poly.type
_entity_poly.pdbx_seq_one_letter_code
_entity_poly.pdbx_strand_id
1 'polypeptide(L)'
;MKELMTTEQLLQGLKHYRRIARQDLLRAPETPHPDAFRIHAEARRSVYAALEEQASQGGAQEVIDFAVQTYRTLPFTTGTAEHEHPELKGRENALENFFLMVGLDPKLRREARSARPRLATV
;
A
#
# COMPACT_ATOMS: atom_id res chain seq x y z
N MET A 1 15.49 -4.74 19.91
CA MET A 1 15.17 -4.46 18.49
C MET A 1 14.24 -5.54 18.00
N LYS A 2 13.14 -5.20 17.34
CA LYS A 2 12.34 -6.19 16.62
C LYS A 2 13.18 -6.63 15.43
N GLU A 3 13.42 -7.93 15.29
CA GLU A 3 14.21 -8.45 14.17
C GLU A 3 13.47 -8.13 12.87
N LEU A 4 14.19 -7.58 11.89
CA LEU A 4 13.61 -7.27 10.58
C LEU A 4 13.22 -8.59 9.90
N MET A 5 12.03 -8.61 9.28
CA MET A 5 11.63 -9.75 8.44
C MET A 5 12.69 -10.00 7.36
N THR A 6 12.98 -11.27 7.10
CA THR A 6 13.86 -11.63 5.98
C THR A 6 13.22 -11.27 4.64
N THR A 7 14.02 -11.07 3.60
CA THR A 7 13.52 -10.83 2.24
C THR A 7 12.58 -11.96 1.78
N GLU A 8 12.86 -13.21 2.15
CA GLU A 8 11.99 -14.35 1.83
C GLU A 8 10.62 -14.25 2.52
N GLN A 9 10.60 -13.95 3.82
CA GLN A 9 9.33 -13.75 4.56
C GLN A 9 8.54 -12.57 3.98
N LEU A 10 9.22 -11.49 3.62
CA LEU A 10 8.63 -10.33 2.97
C LEU A 10 7.99 -10.70 1.63
N LEU A 11 8.70 -11.45 0.77
CA LEU A 11 8.18 -11.93 -0.51
C LEU A 11 6.95 -12.85 -0.34
N GLN A 12 6.95 -13.73 0.67
CA GLN A 12 5.80 -14.58 0.97
C GLN A 12 4.58 -13.75 1.42
N GLY A 13 4.81 -12.74 2.28
CA GLY A 13 3.77 -11.82 2.74
C GLY A 13 3.18 -10.98 1.61
N LEU A 14 4.01 -10.43 0.73
CA LEU A 14 3.55 -9.67 -0.44
C LEU A 14 2.72 -10.54 -1.40
N LYS A 15 3.15 -11.77 -1.69
CA LYS A 15 2.38 -12.72 -2.50
C LYS A 15 1.01 -13.00 -1.91
N HIS A 16 0.93 -13.11 -0.58
CA HIS A 16 -0.34 -13.29 0.13
C HIS A 16 -1.23 -12.06 -0.01
N TYR A 17 -0.72 -10.85 0.23
CA TYR A 17 -1.48 -9.61 0.08
C TYR A 17 -1.95 -9.36 -1.36
N ARG A 18 -1.12 -9.66 -2.36
CA ARG A 18 -1.48 -9.59 -3.78
C ARG A 18 -2.59 -10.57 -4.16
N ARG A 19 -2.69 -11.70 -3.45
CA ARG A 19 -3.79 -12.67 -3.58
C ARG A 19 -5.08 -12.17 -2.95
N ILE A 20 -5.03 -11.58 -1.75
CA ILE A 20 -6.19 -10.96 -1.10
C ILE A 20 -6.76 -9.86 -2.01
N ALA A 21 -5.92 -8.94 -2.48
CA ALA A 21 -6.37 -7.89 -3.37
C ALA A 21 -6.88 -8.41 -4.73
N ARG A 22 -6.47 -9.61 -5.17
CA ARG A 22 -7.08 -10.28 -6.33
C ARG A 22 -8.49 -10.77 -6.02
N GLN A 23 -8.70 -11.32 -4.83
CA GLN A 23 -10.02 -11.80 -4.40
C GLN A 23 -11.00 -10.63 -4.28
N ASP A 24 -10.53 -9.45 -3.86
CA ASP A 24 -11.37 -8.24 -3.83
C ASP A 24 -11.91 -7.87 -5.22
N LEU A 25 -11.14 -8.07 -6.30
CA LEU A 25 -11.64 -7.85 -7.67
C LEU A 25 -12.85 -8.72 -8.01
N LEU A 26 -12.87 -9.96 -7.52
CA LEU A 26 -13.97 -10.90 -7.75
C LEU A 26 -15.24 -10.50 -7.00
N ARG A 27 -15.09 -9.75 -5.90
CA ARG A 27 -16.18 -9.28 -5.03
C ARG A 27 -16.72 -7.92 -5.42
N ALA A 28 -16.05 -7.19 -6.32
CA ALA A 28 -16.44 -5.85 -6.73
C ALA A 28 -17.94 -5.72 -7.11
N PRO A 29 -18.56 -6.66 -7.86
CA PRO A 29 -19.98 -6.57 -8.22
C PRO A 29 -20.96 -6.58 -7.02
N GLU A 30 -20.51 -7.03 -5.86
CA GLU A 30 -21.30 -7.12 -4.63
C GLU A 30 -21.23 -5.84 -3.78
N THR A 31 -20.48 -4.83 -4.23
CA THR A 31 -20.21 -3.60 -3.45
C THR A 31 -21.08 -2.43 -3.91
N PRO A 32 -21.32 -1.41 -3.06
CA PRO A 32 -22.09 -0.21 -3.44
C PRO A 32 -21.50 0.60 -4.60
N HIS A 33 -20.19 0.51 -4.81
CA HIS A 33 -19.46 1.21 -5.87
C HIS A 33 -18.48 0.26 -6.59
N PRO A 34 -18.97 -0.65 -7.47
CA PRO A 34 -18.16 -1.72 -8.05
C PRO A 34 -16.90 -1.24 -8.76
N ASP A 35 -17.00 -0.17 -9.54
CA ASP A 35 -15.85 0.38 -10.28
C ASP A 35 -14.78 0.96 -9.36
N ALA A 36 -15.20 1.73 -8.35
CA ALA A 36 -14.27 2.28 -7.36
C ALA A 36 -13.60 1.16 -6.55
N PHE A 37 -14.35 0.12 -6.17
CA PHE A 37 -13.81 -1.04 -5.46
C PHE A 37 -12.78 -1.80 -6.29
N ARG A 38 -13.07 -1.99 -7.59
CA ARG A 38 -12.15 -2.62 -8.54
C ARG A 38 -10.86 -1.81 -8.71
N ILE A 39 -10.96 -0.50 -8.93
CA ILE A 39 -9.78 0.39 -9.05
C ILE A 39 -8.96 0.37 -7.76
N HIS A 40 -9.61 0.40 -6.60
CA HIS A 40 -8.93 0.32 -5.31
C HIS A 40 -8.17 -1.00 -5.14
N ALA A 41 -8.78 -2.13 -5.48
CA ALA A 41 -8.14 -3.45 -5.43
C ALA A 41 -6.99 -3.57 -6.44
N GLU A 42 -7.14 -3.07 -7.67
CA GLU A 42 -6.07 -2.99 -8.68
C GLU A 42 -4.88 -2.18 -8.18
N ALA A 43 -5.14 -0.99 -7.62
CA ALA A 43 -4.13 -0.12 -7.05
C ALA A 43 -3.33 -0.82 -5.93
N ARG A 44 -4.02 -1.57 -5.05
CA ARG A 44 -3.33 -2.39 -4.04
C ARG A 44 -2.43 -3.45 -4.65
N ARG A 45 -2.92 -4.18 -5.65
CA ARG A 45 -2.12 -5.23 -6.35
C ARG A 45 -0.89 -4.64 -7.03
N SER A 46 -1.01 -3.47 -7.64
CA SER A 46 0.11 -2.78 -8.30
C SER A 46 1.19 -2.37 -7.31
N VAL A 47 0.82 -1.84 -6.13
CA VAL A 47 1.79 -1.54 -5.06
C VAL A 47 2.50 -2.79 -4.58
N TYR A 48 1.76 -3.88 -4.28
CA TYR A 48 2.39 -5.12 -3.83
C TYR A 48 3.32 -5.72 -4.90
N ALA A 49 2.95 -5.64 -6.18
CA ALA A 49 3.82 -6.08 -7.28
C ALA A 49 5.12 -5.26 -7.37
N ALA A 50 5.03 -3.93 -7.21
CA ALA A 50 6.23 -3.07 -7.20
C ALA A 50 7.14 -3.39 -6.00
N LEU A 51 6.57 -3.66 -4.82
CA LEU A 51 7.35 -4.09 -3.65
C LEU A 51 7.97 -5.48 -3.85
N GLU A 52 7.28 -6.41 -4.52
CA GLU A 52 7.85 -7.73 -4.88
C GLU A 52 9.03 -7.57 -5.83
N GLU A 53 8.93 -6.67 -6.82
CA GLU A 53 10.01 -6.39 -7.75
C GLU A 53 11.24 -5.82 -7.03
N GLN A 54 11.05 -4.82 -6.16
CA GLN A 54 12.13 -4.28 -5.34
C GLN A 54 12.76 -5.36 -4.44
N ALA A 55 11.95 -6.22 -3.84
CA ALA A 55 12.42 -7.32 -2.99
C ALA A 55 13.18 -8.41 -3.75
N SER A 56 12.98 -8.54 -5.06
CA SER A 56 13.73 -9.48 -5.90
C SER A 56 15.11 -8.97 -6.31
N GLN A 57 15.32 -7.65 -6.22
CA GLN A 57 16.56 -6.98 -6.62
C GLN A 57 17.39 -6.51 -5.41
N GLY A 58 16.77 -6.42 -4.22
CA GLY A 58 17.36 -5.80 -3.04
C GLY A 58 17.06 -6.51 -1.72
N GLY A 59 17.50 -5.89 -0.62
CA GLY A 59 17.27 -6.35 0.75
C GLY A 59 15.95 -5.87 1.34
N ALA A 60 15.45 -6.52 2.40
CA ALA A 60 14.22 -6.12 3.08
C ALA A 60 14.20 -4.63 3.51
N GLN A 61 15.35 -4.09 3.96
CA GLN A 61 15.47 -2.68 4.33
C GLN A 61 15.26 -1.73 3.14
N GLU A 62 15.83 -2.04 1.98
CA GLU A 62 15.68 -1.23 0.76
C GLU A 62 14.22 -1.19 0.29
N VAL A 63 13.50 -2.31 0.42
CA VAL A 63 12.06 -2.36 0.13
C VAL A 63 11.25 -1.49 1.09
N ILE A 64 11.61 -1.50 2.39
CA ILE A 64 10.98 -0.65 3.39
C ILE A 64 11.22 0.83 3.07
N ASP A 65 12.46 1.19 2.73
CA ASP A 65 12.82 2.56 2.38
C ASP A 65 12.06 3.01 1.13
N PHE A 66 12.01 2.17 0.09
CA PHE A 66 11.22 2.42 -1.12
C PHE A 66 9.72 2.62 -0.79
N ALA A 67 9.14 1.79 0.07
CA ALA A 67 7.75 1.91 0.49
C ALA A 67 7.49 3.23 1.24
N VAL A 68 8.39 3.62 2.14
CA VAL A 68 8.31 4.89 2.89
C VAL A 68 8.40 6.09 1.95
N GLN A 69 9.33 6.07 0.99
CA GLN A 69 9.44 7.16 0.01
C GLN A 69 8.22 7.24 -0.89
N THR A 70 7.72 6.10 -1.37
CA THR A 70 6.48 6.05 -2.16
C THR A 70 5.30 6.63 -1.37
N TYR A 71 5.17 6.27 -0.09
CA TYR A 71 4.10 6.76 0.78
C TYR A 71 4.13 8.28 0.96
N ARG A 72 5.31 8.88 1.11
CA ARG A 72 5.47 10.34 1.22
C ARG A 72 4.98 11.10 -0.01
N THR A 73 4.97 10.47 -1.19
CA THR A 73 4.48 11.11 -2.42
C THR A 73 2.96 11.07 -2.57
N LEU A 74 2.25 10.26 -1.78
CA LEU A 74 0.80 10.10 -1.92
C LEU A 74 0.05 11.30 -1.33
N PRO A 75 -0.80 11.98 -2.11
CA PRO A 75 -1.63 13.04 -1.56
C PRO A 75 -2.62 12.55 -0.50
N PHE A 76 -2.99 13.42 0.44
CA PHE A 76 -4.08 13.16 1.38
C PHE A 76 -5.44 13.26 0.72
N THR A 77 -6.22 12.17 0.74
CA THR A 77 -7.61 12.16 0.26
C THR A 77 -8.63 12.26 1.40
N THR A 78 -8.21 12.72 2.58
CA THR A 78 -9.08 12.88 3.75
C THR A 78 -10.24 13.84 3.44
N GLY A 79 -11.45 13.47 3.84
CA GLY A 79 -12.66 14.28 3.60
C GLY A 79 -13.37 14.01 2.27
N THR A 80 -12.84 13.13 1.43
CA THR A 80 -13.48 12.67 0.17
C THR A 80 -14.32 11.41 0.41
N ALA A 81 -15.40 11.23 -0.35
CA ALA A 81 -16.28 10.06 -0.23
C ALA A 81 -15.54 8.76 -0.56
N GLU A 82 -15.95 7.61 -0.01
CA GLU A 82 -15.22 6.33 -0.15
C GLU A 82 -14.87 5.98 -1.61
N HIS A 83 -15.81 6.21 -2.54
CA HIS A 83 -15.63 5.93 -3.96
C HIS A 83 -14.83 6.99 -4.73
N GLU A 84 -14.48 8.12 -4.11
CA GLU A 84 -13.61 9.14 -4.69
C GLU A 84 -12.14 8.80 -4.48
N HIS A 85 -11.33 9.11 -5.50
CA HIS A 85 -9.89 8.79 -5.56
C HIS A 85 -9.55 7.34 -5.16
N PRO A 86 -10.27 6.32 -5.68
CA PRO A 86 -10.12 4.93 -5.27
C PRO A 86 -8.70 4.40 -5.50
N GLU A 87 -8.02 4.90 -6.54
CA GLU A 87 -6.62 4.56 -6.81
C GLU A 87 -5.69 5.04 -5.69
N LEU A 88 -5.76 6.32 -5.30
CA LEU A 88 -4.92 6.89 -4.24
C LEU A 88 -5.19 6.19 -2.90
N LYS A 89 -6.46 5.95 -2.58
CA LYS A 89 -6.87 5.24 -1.37
C LYS A 89 -6.38 3.79 -1.37
N GLY A 90 -6.41 3.11 -2.51
CA GLY A 90 -5.88 1.75 -2.67
C GLY A 90 -4.37 1.70 -2.48
N ARG A 91 -3.63 2.66 -3.04
CA ARG A 91 -2.18 2.78 -2.85
C ARG A 91 -1.81 3.05 -1.39
N GLU A 92 -2.52 3.98 -0.75
CA GLU A 92 -2.36 4.26 0.68
C GLU A 92 -2.65 3.01 1.52
N ASN A 93 -3.78 2.33 1.28
CA ASN A 93 -4.15 1.13 1.99
C ASN A 93 -3.10 0.01 1.86
N ALA A 94 -2.55 -0.19 0.66
CA ALA A 94 -1.51 -1.19 0.45
C ALA A 94 -0.25 -0.90 1.25
N LEU A 95 0.23 0.35 1.24
CA LEU A 95 1.43 0.76 1.98
C LEU A 95 1.21 0.69 3.49
N GLU A 96 0.04 1.10 3.99
CA GLU A 96 -0.30 1.01 5.40
C GLU A 96 -0.34 -0.45 5.89
N ASN A 97 -0.94 -1.35 5.10
CA ASN A 97 -0.92 -2.79 5.40
C ASN A 97 0.50 -3.37 5.33
N PHE A 98 1.31 -2.94 4.36
CA PHE A 98 2.71 -3.35 4.28
C PHE A 98 3.51 -2.90 5.52
N PHE A 99 3.33 -1.67 6.00
CA PHE A 99 3.98 -1.18 7.23
C PHE A 99 3.59 -1.97 8.46
N LEU A 100 2.33 -2.41 8.56
CA LEU A 100 1.89 -3.32 9.62
C LEU A 100 2.58 -4.68 9.51
N MET A 101 2.65 -5.24 8.30
CA MET A 101 3.29 -6.53 8.03
C MET A 101 4.76 -6.54 8.47
N VAL A 102 5.55 -5.54 8.06
CA VAL A 102 6.99 -5.45 8.39
C VAL A 102 7.25 -4.92 9.80
N GLY A 103 6.20 -4.51 10.52
CA GLY A 103 6.32 -3.94 11.87
C GLY A 103 7.08 -2.61 11.90
N LEU A 104 6.84 -1.74 10.92
CA LEU A 104 7.49 -0.42 10.82
C LEU A 104 7.34 0.37 12.12
N ASP A 105 8.40 1.06 12.53
CA ASP A 105 8.37 1.95 13.70
C ASP A 105 7.21 2.96 13.59
N PRO A 106 6.29 3.00 14.58
CA PRO A 106 5.21 3.97 14.62
C PRO A 106 5.66 5.42 14.46
N LYS A 107 6.85 5.79 14.97
CA LYS A 107 7.40 7.14 14.82
C LYS A 107 7.74 7.43 13.35
N LEU A 108 8.48 6.55 12.70
CA LEU A 108 8.84 6.68 11.28
C LEU A 108 7.60 6.73 10.39
N ARG A 109 6.60 5.87 10.67
CA ARG A 109 5.31 5.89 9.96
C ARG A 109 4.59 7.24 10.11
N ARG A 110 4.54 7.81 11.31
CA ARG A 110 3.93 9.13 11.57
C ARG A 110 4.68 10.24 10.83
N GLU A 111 6.00 10.23 10.86
CA GLU A 111 6.83 11.20 10.15
C GLU A 111 6.61 11.14 8.65
N ALA A 112 6.61 9.93 8.06
CA ALA A 112 6.31 9.72 6.65
C ALA A 112 4.91 10.20 6.27
N ARG A 113 3.91 9.96 7.13
CA ARG A 113 2.54 10.45 6.93
C ARG A 113 2.48 11.97 6.93
N SER A 114 3.11 12.62 7.91
CA SER A 114 3.09 14.09 8.02
C SER A 114 3.75 14.81 6.84
N ALA A 115 4.66 14.14 6.12
CA ALA A 115 5.33 14.68 4.94
C ALA A 115 4.49 14.60 3.65
N ARG A 116 3.34 13.93 3.67
CA ARG A 116 2.49 13.75 2.49
C ARG A 116 1.89 15.07 2.00
N PRO A 117 1.82 15.31 0.68
CA PRO A 117 1.21 16.51 0.14
C PRO A 117 -0.31 16.51 0.37
N ARG A 118 -0.91 17.70 0.36
CA ARG A 118 -2.37 17.81 0.24
C ARG A 118 -2.78 17.43 -1.18
N LEU A 119 -4.01 16.93 -1.34
CA LEU A 119 -4.59 16.77 -2.68
C LEU A 119 -4.59 18.14 -3.36
N ALA A 120 -3.97 18.23 -4.54
CA ALA A 120 -4.01 19.46 -5.32
C ALA A 120 -5.46 19.68 -5.77
N THR A 121 -6.03 20.84 -5.43
CA THR A 121 -7.31 21.27 -5.99
C THR A 121 -7.07 21.58 -7.46
N VAL A 122 -7.66 20.78 -8.36
CA VAL A 122 -7.76 21.13 -9.78
C VAL A 122 -8.90 22.11 -9.96
#